data_AF-A0AAC9BGJ7-F1
#
_entry.id   AF-A0AAC9BGJ7-F1
#
_cell.length_a   1.000
_cell.length_b   1.000
_cell.length_c   1.000
_cell.angle_alpha   90.00
_cell.angle_beta   90.00
_cell.angle_gamma   90.00
#
_symmetry.space_group_name_H-M   'P 1'
#
loop_
_entity.id
_entity.type
_entity.pdbx_description
1 polymer ?
#
loop_
_entity_poly.entity_id
_entity_poly.type
_entity_poly.pdbx_seq_one_letter_code
_entity_poly.pdbx_strand_id
1 'polypeptide(L)'
;MTVQIEEFRFNDRPWRLDWLGRIDYSGSSQSEPHILAYLSELKQPVPGKLLSTPALSEPRAHRVVPVKIGLLPFLKVGTMWIDGVAHAPPQPHDEVELNLQYNQIELVRFDGSVRVDGESVPLLSPQRYSIGRDASKEVAGSQLAVAYNPTPNLQLVAIPSTVLFQTCAVTSAKAIRRLVFGEINKIVDPEHGFLQGQPDTYKVTLFKDFHDSEAHTLANLVADPVAREQLAGFRRTLITQSANFDRSRGGSYPETHIQFGLPFSNPAKLRVRGKFLPFEVKRNGKKKMLWGFLATEIVDLSVRLIFDNLVIERKNNAKQGENADDPDLPYAFGSTVRSPVTQGDPVQPTTSVRDPAANLDKLILEACGGFTPVGLTLVSNPKEVQKYQGRPLVRPEDGADFGGRGTTGEPQGNSSGLAEVDIDAQPTPSLPVKLDEFLKALEILAERGIRFATLAASVNHRKVGEHVVNYLPRKIRNIRNWHLTSNEPHAAPRGYVVAELHRGGVWHYLIDLERKESKATGSLALAYIRHHTGERIEPPKLGGFMVDVVKESGWVGAIEFYRQWVYTQIQHKPSKGVEAFANAIAAKF
;
A
#
# COMPACT_ATOMS: atom_id res chain seq x y z
N MET A 1 14.43 15.03 13.86
CA MET A 1 14.66 13.82 13.03
C MET A 1 14.85 14.28 11.59
N THR A 2 15.94 13.90 10.94
CA THR A 2 16.21 14.29 9.54
C THR A 2 15.74 13.15 8.64
N VAL A 3 14.74 13.40 7.79
CA VAL A 3 14.22 12.37 6.89
C VAL A 3 15.12 12.24 5.68
N GLN A 4 15.43 11.00 5.29
CA GLN A 4 16.18 10.69 4.08
C GLN A 4 15.35 9.78 3.17
N ILE A 5 15.17 10.21 1.92
CA ILE A 5 14.48 9.48 0.85
C ILE A 5 15.49 9.24 -0.26
N GLU A 6 15.85 7.97 -0.44
CA GLU A 6 16.88 7.54 -1.39
C GLU A 6 16.53 7.89 -2.83
N GLU A 7 15.25 7.85 -3.18
CA GLU A 7 14.77 8.21 -4.51
C GLU A 7 14.96 9.69 -4.84
N PHE A 8 15.24 10.53 -3.84
CA PHE A 8 15.51 11.96 -4.00
C PHE A 8 17.03 12.26 -4.07
N ARG A 9 17.89 11.23 -4.12
CA ARG A 9 19.33 11.37 -4.41
C ARG A 9 19.56 11.52 -5.91
N PHE A 10 19.50 12.76 -6.39
CA PHE A 10 19.78 13.07 -7.80
C PHE A 10 21.19 13.60 -8.01
N ASN A 11 21.57 14.57 -7.18
CA ASN A 11 22.81 15.32 -7.18
C ASN A 11 22.87 16.20 -5.90
N ASP A 12 24.00 16.90 -5.71
CA ASP A 12 24.19 17.82 -4.58
C ASP A 12 23.44 19.17 -4.73
N ARG A 13 22.49 19.27 -5.66
CA ARG A 13 21.73 20.50 -5.90
C ARG A 13 20.42 20.50 -5.10
N PRO A 14 19.88 21.69 -4.78
CA PRO A 14 18.62 21.79 -4.04
C PRO A 14 17.41 21.58 -4.96
N TRP A 15 16.49 20.71 -4.53
CA TRP A 15 15.23 20.40 -5.21
C TRP A 15 14.05 20.77 -4.32
N ARG A 16 13.01 21.37 -4.89
CA ARG A 16 11.74 21.63 -4.20
C ARG A 16 10.76 20.51 -4.54
N LEU A 17 10.08 19.96 -3.52
CA LEU A 17 8.91 19.12 -3.75
C LEU A 17 7.73 20.02 -4.16
N ASP A 18 7.37 20.00 -5.43
CA ASP A 18 6.35 20.86 -6.01
C ASP A 18 4.94 20.34 -5.78
N TRP A 19 4.72 19.03 -5.89
CA TRP A 19 3.40 18.43 -5.79
C TRP A 19 3.45 16.91 -5.58
N LEU A 20 2.33 16.35 -5.11
CA LEU A 20 2.08 14.91 -5.03
C LEU A 20 0.91 14.56 -5.95
N GLY A 21 1.18 13.71 -6.95
CA GLY A 21 0.21 13.36 -7.98
C GLY A 21 -0.54 12.07 -7.72
N ARG A 22 -0.73 11.28 -8.78
CA ARG A 22 -1.49 10.03 -8.72
C ARG A 22 -0.77 8.95 -7.92
N ILE A 23 -1.57 8.04 -7.37
CA ILE A 23 -1.09 6.74 -6.90
C ILE A 23 -0.78 5.89 -8.15
N ASP A 24 0.35 5.21 -8.15
CA ASP A 24 0.75 4.27 -9.18
C ASP A 24 0.80 2.85 -8.60
N TYR A 25 0.20 1.92 -9.35
CA TYR A 25 0.13 0.49 -9.03
C TYR A 25 1.04 -0.35 -9.94
N SER A 26 2.01 0.28 -10.62
CA SER A 26 2.90 -0.33 -11.63
C SER A 26 3.79 -1.50 -11.16
N GLY A 27 3.65 -1.97 -9.91
CA GLY A 27 4.27 -3.19 -9.43
C GLY A 27 3.31 -4.40 -9.38
N SER A 28 3.81 -5.57 -8.97
CA SER A 28 2.98 -6.77 -8.80
C SER A 28 1.82 -6.50 -7.82
N SER A 29 0.72 -7.25 -7.90
CA SER A 29 -0.40 -7.10 -6.93
C SER A 29 -0.01 -7.28 -5.44
N GLN A 30 1.24 -7.69 -5.17
CA GLN A 30 1.81 -7.81 -3.83
C GLN A 30 2.73 -6.64 -3.44
N SER A 31 3.25 -5.86 -4.39
CA SER A 31 4.11 -4.71 -4.11
C SER A 31 3.30 -3.53 -3.61
N GLU A 32 3.91 -2.76 -2.71
CA GLU A 32 3.32 -1.54 -2.18
C GLU A 32 3.04 -0.50 -3.31
N PRO A 33 1.87 0.17 -3.31
CA PRO A 33 1.60 1.26 -4.24
C PRO A 33 2.60 2.40 -4.08
N HIS A 34 2.83 3.16 -5.15
CA HIS A 34 3.66 4.36 -5.12
C HIS A 34 2.80 5.61 -5.25
N ILE A 35 3.27 6.74 -4.75
CA ILE A 35 2.76 8.07 -5.11
C ILE A 35 3.82 8.78 -5.94
N LEU A 36 3.39 9.45 -7.01
CA LEU A 36 4.30 10.23 -7.84
C LEU A 36 4.60 11.57 -7.17
N ALA A 37 5.85 11.78 -6.78
CA ALA A 37 6.37 13.04 -6.29
C ALA A 37 6.96 13.86 -7.46
N TYR A 38 6.54 15.12 -7.57
CA TYR A 38 7.00 16.04 -8.61
C TYR A 38 7.97 17.03 -8.00
N LEU A 39 9.21 17.04 -8.48
CA LEU A 39 10.28 17.89 -7.98
C LEU A 39 10.82 18.79 -9.09
N SER A 40 11.19 20.01 -8.70
CA SER A 40 11.91 20.94 -9.56
C SER A 40 13.20 21.40 -8.89
N GLU A 41 14.27 21.45 -9.66
CA GLU A 41 15.54 21.99 -9.21
C GLU A 41 15.43 23.51 -8.99
N LEU A 42 15.99 23.97 -7.85
CA LEU A 42 16.00 25.37 -7.46
C LEU A 42 17.24 26.06 -8.03
N LYS A 43 17.07 27.29 -8.55
CA LYS A 43 18.21 28.13 -8.95
C LYS A 43 19.04 28.49 -7.72
N GLN A 44 20.37 28.53 -7.87
CA GLN A 44 21.26 29.07 -6.85
C GLN A 44 21.55 30.56 -7.12
N PRO A 45 21.58 31.41 -6.08
CA PRO A 45 21.31 31.11 -4.67
C PRO A 45 19.84 30.76 -4.41
N VAL A 46 19.59 29.87 -3.46
CA VAL A 46 18.23 29.41 -3.13
C VAL A 46 17.40 30.61 -2.66
N PRO A 47 16.21 30.83 -3.23
CA PRO A 47 15.37 31.95 -2.84
C PRO A 47 14.77 31.77 -1.44
N GLY A 48 14.40 32.88 -0.80
CA GLY A 48 13.84 32.88 0.56
C GLY A 48 12.58 32.00 0.71
N LYS A 49 11.45 32.47 0.15
CA LYS A 49 10.17 31.73 0.18
C LYS A 49 10.04 30.77 -1.01
N LEU A 50 10.23 29.48 -0.79
CA LEU A 50 10.31 28.48 -1.87
C LEU A 50 9.02 28.38 -2.70
N LEU A 51 7.84 28.41 -2.07
CA LEU A 51 6.55 28.30 -2.77
C LEU A 51 6.23 29.56 -3.58
N SER A 52 6.71 30.73 -3.13
CA SER A 52 6.46 32.02 -3.78
C SER A 52 7.41 32.32 -4.93
N THR A 53 8.47 31.53 -5.09
CA THR A 53 9.50 31.81 -6.09
C THR A 53 9.23 31.11 -7.42
N PRO A 54 9.19 31.85 -8.55
CA PRO A 54 9.13 31.27 -9.88
C PRO A 54 10.51 30.85 -10.42
N ALA A 55 11.60 31.19 -9.73
CA ALA A 55 12.98 30.92 -10.15
C ALA A 55 13.35 29.44 -10.00
N LEU A 56 13.02 28.67 -11.03
CA LEU A 56 13.52 27.31 -11.25
C LEU A 56 14.86 27.36 -11.99
N SER A 57 15.70 26.32 -11.84
CA SER A 57 16.95 26.21 -12.61
C SER A 57 16.64 26.14 -14.13
N GLU A 58 17.58 26.56 -14.97
CA GLU A 58 17.54 26.36 -16.42
C GLU A 58 18.67 25.40 -16.83
N PRO A 59 18.45 24.45 -17.76
CA PRO A 59 17.15 24.08 -18.33
C PRO A 59 16.34 23.34 -17.27
N ARG A 60 15.08 23.74 -17.07
CA ARG A 60 14.19 23.28 -15.98
C ARG A 60 14.27 21.78 -15.72
N ALA A 61 15.14 21.38 -14.79
CA ALA A 61 15.28 19.99 -14.44
C ALA A 61 14.09 19.63 -13.56
N HIS A 62 13.15 18.92 -14.16
CA HIS A 62 12.00 18.35 -13.46
C HIS A 62 12.23 16.85 -13.27
N ARG A 63 11.86 16.34 -12.10
CA ARG A 63 11.89 14.91 -11.79
C ARG A 63 10.52 14.47 -11.32
N VAL A 64 10.05 13.37 -11.89
CA VAL A 64 8.89 12.63 -11.38
C VAL A 64 9.43 11.36 -10.75
N VAL A 65 9.16 11.18 -9.47
CA VAL A 65 9.75 10.11 -8.67
C VAL A 65 8.63 9.28 -8.05
N PRO A 66 8.53 7.98 -8.37
CA PRO A 66 7.63 7.09 -7.66
C PRO A 66 8.19 6.82 -6.26
N VAL A 67 7.42 7.12 -5.22
CA VAL A 67 7.79 6.88 -3.83
C VAL A 67 6.77 5.94 -3.20
N LYS A 68 7.20 4.91 -2.48
CA LYS A 68 6.28 4.01 -1.76
C LYS A 68 5.30 4.80 -0.90
N ILE A 69 4.02 4.44 -0.98
CA ILE A 69 2.93 5.18 -0.34
C ILE A 69 3.07 5.24 1.19
N GLY A 70 3.76 4.29 1.81
CA GLY A 70 4.10 4.29 3.24
C GLY A 70 4.95 5.49 3.68
N LEU A 71 5.70 6.12 2.77
CA LEU A 71 6.51 7.32 3.05
C LEU A 71 5.72 8.62 2.83
N LEU A 72 4.45 8.54 2.43
CA LEU A 72 3.58 9.70 2.21
C LEU A 72 3.60 10.72 3.35
N PRO A 73 3.60 10.37 4.66
CA PRO A 73 3.61 11.35 5.75
C PRO A 73 4.79 12.32 5.73
N PHE A 74 5.92 11.89 5.16
CA PHE A 74 7.15 12.67 5.14
C PHE A 74 7.26 13.59 3.92
N LEU A 75 6.37 13.42 2.94
CA LEU A 75 6.36 14.19 1.71
C LEU A 75 5.51 15.45 1.87
N LYS A 76 6.15 16.57 2.21
CA LYS A 76 5.48 17.86 2.39
C LYS A 76 5.74 18.79 1.20
N VAL A 77 4.68 19.24 0.54
CA VAL A 77 4.81 20.17 -0.59
C VAL A 77 5.45 21.48 -0.13
N GLY A 78 6.47 21.93 -0.86
CA GLY A 78 7.25 23.11 -0.54
C GLY A 78 8.48 22.88 0.33
N THR A 79 8.83 21.63 0.67
CA THR A 79 10.12 21.32 1.29
C THR A 79 11.26 21.28 0.30
N MET A 80 12.47 21.54 0.80
CA MET A 80 13.70 21.44 0.04
C MET A 80 14.37 20.10 0.33
N TRP A 81 14.96 19.51 -0.71
CA TRP A 81 15.69 18.25 -0.63
C TRP A 81 17.04 18.39 -1.30
N ILE A 82 18.10 17.91 -0.65
CA ILE A 82 19.47 17.89 -1.16
C ILE A 82 20.01 16.48 -0.92
N ASP A 83 20.44 15.80 -1.98
CA ASP A 83 20.92 14.42 -1.91
C ASP A 83 20.04 13.49 -1.03
N GLY A 84 18.74 13.50 -1.31
CA GLY A 84 17.77 12.68 -0.59
C GLY A 84 17.43 13.15 0.83
N VAL A 85 18.08 14.16 1.39
CA VAL A 85 17.85 14.65 2.76
C VAL A 85 16.92 15.85 2.75
N ALA A 86 15.92 15.85 3.64
CA ALA A 86 15.02 16.98 3.80
C ALA A 86 15.69 18.15 4.53
N HIS A 87 15.61 19.34 3.95
CA HIS A 87 16.07 20.59 4.53
C HIS A 87 14.91 21.56 4.73
N ALA A 88 14.96 22.31 5.85
CA ALA A 88 14.03 23.40 6.08
C ALA A 88 14.17 24.46 4.97
N PRO A 89 13.07 25.09 4.54
CA PRO A 89 13.16 26.20 3.60
C PRO A 89 13.95 27.37 4.23
N PRO A 90 14.70 28.17 3.44
CA PRO A 90 15.48 29.29 3.98
C PRO A 90 14.64 30.33 4.74
N GLN A 91 13.38 30.51 4.33
CA GLN A 91 12.38 31.26 5.09
C GLN A 91 11.13 30.40 5.29
N PRO A 92 10.46 30.51 6.45
CA PRO A 92 9.21 29.83 6.69
C PRO A 92 8.13 30.29 5.69
N HIS A 93 7.26 29.35 5.32
CA HIS A 93 6.06 29.64 4.54
C HIS A 93 5.05 30.42 5.39
N ASP A 94 4.10 31.07 4.72
CA ASP A 94 3.07 31.87 5.41
C ASP A 94 2.12 30.95 6.20
N GLU A 95 1.67 31.40 7.39
CA GLU A 95 0.73 30.66 8.25
C GLU A 95 -0.64 31.35 8.31
N VAL A 96 -1.71 30.56 8.37
CA VAL A 96 -3.08 31.05 8.58
C VAL A 96 -3.81 30.13 9.54
N GLU A 97 -4.58 30.71 10.47
CA GLU A 97 -5.53 29.98 11.31
C GLU A 97 -6.92 29.96 10.67
N LEU A 98 -7.57 28.81 10.69
CA LEU A 98 -8.84 28.54 10.04
C LEU A 98 -9.77 27.78 10.98
N ASN A 99 -11.06 28.03 10.85
CA ASN A 99 -12.11 27.19 11.43
C ASN A 99 -13.01 26.73 10.29
N LEU A 100 -12.96 25.45 9.96
CA LEU A 100 -13.63 24.88 8.79
C LEU A 100 -14.61 23.80 9.20
N GLN A 101 -15.76 23.77 8.51
CA GLN A 101 -16.73 22.68 8.60
C GLN A 101 -16.81 21.95 7.26
N TYR A 102 -17.09 20.64 7.30
CA TYR A 102 -17.08 19.79 6.10
C TYR A 102 -18.06 20.26 5.00
N ASN A 103 -19.20 20.83 5.40
CA ASN A 103 -20.25 21.32 4.48
C ASN A 103 -19.90 22.66 3.81
N GLN A 104 -18.80 23.30 4.20
CA GLN A 104 -18.30 24.53 3.59
C GLN A 104 -17.22 24.27 2.53
N ILE A 105 -16.93 22.99 2.26
CA ILE A 105 -15.83 22.57 1.40
C ILE A 105 -16.36 22.00 0.10
N GLU A 106 -15.82 22.51 -1.01
CA GLU A 106 -16.00 21.95 -2.34
C GLU A 106 -14.71 21.26 -2.79
N LEU A 107 -14.81 20.08 -3.42
CA LEU A 107 -13.65 19.43 -4.04
C LEU A 107 -13.49 19.93 -5.48
N VAL A 108 -12.38 20.62 -5.73
CA VAL A 108 -12.04 21.23 -7.03
C VAL A 108 -10.75 20.60 -7.55
N ARG A 109 -10.69 20.36 -8.87
CA ARG A 109 -9.48 19.86 -9.53
C ARG A 109 -8.37 20.91 -9.52
N PHE A 110 -7.12 20.45 -9.61
CA PHE A 110 -5.93 21.30 -9.77
C PHE A 110 -6.05 22.26 -10.96
N ASP A 111 -6.53 21.75 -12.10
CA ASP A 111 -6.81 22.50 -13.32
C ASP A 111 -8.21 23.15 -13.35
N GLY A 112 -8.96 23.02 -12.24
CA GLY A 112 -10.33 23.49 -12.11
C GLY A 112 -10.43 25.01 -11.96
N SER A 113 -11.67 25.49 -11.92
CA SER A 113 -12.00 26.90 -11.67
C SER A 113 -12.76 27.06 -10.36
N VAL A 114 -12.63 28.24 -9.76
CA VAL A 114 -13.29 28.65 -8.52
C VAL A 114 -13.97 30.00 -8.71
N ARG A 115 -14.96 30.31 -7.87
CA ARG A 115 -15.64 31.60 -7.89
C ARG A 115 -14.95 32.60 -6.95
N VAL A 116 -14.52 33.74 -7.49
CA VAL A 116 -13.93 34.84 -6.72
C VAL A 116 -14.60 36.15 -7.14
N ASP A 117 -15.18 36.89 -6.19
CA ASP A 117 -16.02 38.09 -6.45
C ASP A 117 -17.09 37.86 -7.54
N GLY A 118 -17.65 36.65 -7.61
CA GLY A 118 -18.67 36.26 -8.61
C GLY A 118 -18.12 35.80 -9.96
N GLU A 119 -16.81 35.93 -10.22
CA GLU A 119 -16.17 35.51 -11.47
C GLU A 119 -15.60 34.09 -11.37
N SER A 120 -15.74 33.30 -12.44
CA SER A 120 -15.11 31.98 -12.55
C SER A 120 -13.67 32.13 -13.04
N VAL A 121 -12.71 31.79 -12.20
CA VAL A 121 -11.27 31.90 -12.48
C VAL A 121 -10.57 30.57 -12.22
N PRO A 122 -9.52 30.18 -12.98
CA PRO A 122 -8.74 28.98 -12.69
C PRO A 122 -8.26 29.02 -11.23
N LEU A 123 -8.21 27.89 -10.51
CA LEU A 123 -7.75 27.85 -9.11
C LEU A 123 -6.23 28.01 -9.01
N LEU A 124 -5.49 27.16 -9.73
CA LEU A 124 -4.05 27.23 -9.84
C LEU A 124 -3.68 27.54 -11.29
N SER A 125 -2.97 28.63 -11.50
CA SER A 125 -2.37 28.99 -12.79
C SER A 125 -0.84 29.05 -12.65
N PRO A 126 -0.07 28.91 -13.74
CA PRO A 126 1.39 29.00 -13.68
C PRO A 126 1.91 30.30 -13.03
N GLN A 127 1.14 31.39 -13.13
CA GLN A 127 1.47 32.67 -12.50
C GLN A 127 1.27 32.67 -10.97
N ARG A 128 0.33 31.87 -10.45
CA ARG A 128 0.04 31.79 -9.00
C ARG A 128 0.79 30.65 -8.33
N TYR A 129 0.93 29.52 -9.01
CA TYR A 129 1.67 28.37 -8.53
C TYR A 129 2.48 27.76 -9.68
N SER A 130 3.80 27.92 -9.62
CA SER A 130 4.71 27.41 -10.64
C SER A 130 5.11 25.98 -10.31
N ILE A 131 4.75 25.05 -11.18
CA ILE A 131 5.21 23.66 -11.25
C ILE A 131 5.80 23.43 -12.64
N GLY A 132 6.61 22.38 -12.79
CA GLY A 132 7.13 22.01 -14.11
C GLY A 132 6.06 21.87 -15.19
N ARG A 133 6.40 22.28 -16.42
CA ARG A 133 5.42 22.38 -17.53
C ARG A 133 4.78 21.03 -17.86
N ASP A 134 5.54 19.94 -17.81
CA ASP A 134 5.00 18.59 -18.07
C ASP A 134 4.26 18.04 -16.83
N ALA A 135 4.74 18.39 -15.64
CA ALA A 135 4.12 18.03 -14.37
C ALA A 135 2.71 18.61 -14.21
N SER A 136 2.44 19.84 -14.70
CA SER A 136 1.11 20.46 -14.57
C SER A 136 -0.01 19.67 -15.26
N LYS A 137 0.28 19.01 -16.38
CA LYS A 137 -0.67 18.13 -17.07
C LYS A 137 -0.92 16.85 -16.29
N GLU A 138 0.12 16.26 -15.71
CA GLU A 138 0.01 15.01 -14.97
C GLU A 138 -0.68 15.17 -13.61
N VAL A 139 -0.57 16.34 -12.98
CA VAL A 139 -1.24 16.63 -11.70
C VAL A 139 -2.62 17.27 -11.87
N ALA A 140 -3.07 17.51 -13.09
CA ALA A 140 -4.33 18.18 -13.40
C ALA A 140 -5.55 17.53 -12.71
N GLY A 141 -5.57 16.20 -12.62
CA GLY A 141 -6.62 15.43 -11.94
C GLY A 141 -6.58 15.48 -10.40
N SER A 142 -5.53 16.05 -9.80
CA SER A 142 -5.40 16.15 -8.34
C SER A 142 -6.52 17.00 -7.75
N GLN A 143 -7.01 16.62 -6.57
CA GLN A 143 -8.14 17.28 -5.92
C GLN A 143 -7.68 18.21 -4.80
N LEU A 144 -8.38 19.33 -4.64
CA LEU A 144 -8.20 20.29 -3.56
C LEU A 144 -9.56 20.56 -2.90
N ALA A 145 -9.59 20.50 -1.58
CA ALA A 145 -10.69 21.00 -0.76
C ALA A 145 -10.64 22.52 -0.71
N VAL A 146 -11.65 23.18 -1.27
CA VAL A 146 -11.77 24.63 -1.34
C VAL A 146 -12.87 25.11 -0.39
N ALA A 147 -12.52 25.97 0.55
CA ALA A 147 -13.46 26.68 1.40
C ALA A 147 -13.51 28.15 0.98
N TYR A 148 -14.71 28.70 0.81
CA TYR A 148 -14.92 30.10 0.41
C TYR A 148 -15.09 31.02 1.62
N ASN A 149 -14.49 32.21 1.54
CA ASN A 149 -14.49 33.24 2.58
C ASN A 149 -14.20 32.70 4.00
N PRO A 150 -13.15 31.88 4.19
CA PRO A 150 -12.91 31.23 5.49
C PRO A 150 -12.44 32.23 6.56
N THR A 151 -11.96 33.40 6.14
CA THR A 151 -11.64 34.54 7.00
C THR A 151 -12.02 35.84 6.30
N PRO A 152 -12.16 36.97 7.00
CA PRO A 152 -12.49 38.26 6.38
C PRO A 152 -11.49 38.73 5.30
N ASN A 153 -10.25 38.25 5.35
CA ASN A 153 -9.16 38.69 4.46
C ASN A 153 -8.90 37.74 3.29
N LEU A 154 -9.54 36.56 3.25
CA LEU A 154 -9.32 35.55 2.23
C LEU A 154 -10.62 35.23 1.50
N GLN A 155 -10.59 35.29 0.16
CA GLN A 155 -11.71 34.86 -0.68
C GLN A 155 -11.91 33.35 -0.67
N LEU A 156 -10.81 32.60 -0.53
CA LEU A 156 -10.82 31.15 -0.41
C LEU A 156 -9.55 30.62 0.24
N VAL A 157 -9.65 29.41 0.78
CA VAL A 157 -8.51 28.55 1.09
C VAL A 157 -8.65 27.26 0.29
N ALA A 158 -7.57 26.81 -0.34
CA ALA A 158 -7.47 25.52 -1.00
C ALA A 158 -6.48 24.61 -0.25
N ILE A 159 -6.91 23.42 0.13
CA ILE A 159 -6.09 22.40 0.81
C ILE A 159 -6.04 21.17 -0.10
N PRO A 160 -4.87 20.71 -0.57
CA PRO A 160 -4.78 19.49 -1.37
C PRO A 160 -5.37 18.29 -0.62
N SER A 161 -6.13 17.44 -1.31
CA SER A 161 -6.68 16.21 -0.72
C SER A 161 -5.59 15.29 -0.16
N THR A 162 -4.38 15.32 -0.74
CA THR A 162 -3.21 14.60 -0.22
C THR A 162 -2.81 15.08 1.18
N VAL A 163 -2.86 16.39 1.44
CA VAL A 163 -2.56 17.00 2.75
C VAL A 163 -3.61 16.65 3.78
N LEU A 164 -4.90 16.70 3.41
CA LEU A 164 -5.99 16.27 4.28
C LEU A 164 -5.90 14.78 4.60
N PHE A 165 -5.63 13.94 3.61
CA PHE A 165 -5.45 12.50 3.80
C PHE A 165 -4.24 12.21 4.73
N GLN A 166 -3.09 12.82 4.45
CA GLN A 166 -1.86 12.75 5.27
C GLN A 166 -2.11 13.09 6.74
N THR A 167 -2.95 14.10 7.00
CA THR A 167 -3.15 14.61 8.38
C THR A 167 -4.27 13.86 9.09
N CYS A 168 -5.35 13.51 8.39
CA CYS A 168 -6.60 13.08 9.03
C CYS A 168 -6.89 11.58 8.93
N ALA A 169 -6.19 10.84 8.06
CA ALA A 169 -6.47 9.42 7.82
C ALA A 169 -5.22 8.54 7.97
N VAL A 170 -4.06 9.09 7.62
CA VAL A 170 -2.79 8.41 7.73
C VAL A 170 -2.33 8.41 9.19
N THR A 171 -2.03 7.22 9.72
CA THR A 171 -1.52 7.01 11.09
C THR A 171 -0.20 6.24 11.11
N SER A 172 0.06 5.40 10.11
CA SER A 172 1.29 4.63 9.93
C SER A 172 1.40 4.12 8.50
N ALA A 173 2.62 3.79 8.04
CA ALA A 173 2.85 3.23 6.69
C ALA A 173 1.95 2.01 6.39
N LYS A 174 1.75 1.14 7.40
CA LYS A 174 0.86 -0.02 7.31
C LYS A 174 -0.60 0.41 7.13
N ALA A 175 -1.07 1.39 7.91
CA ALA A 175 -2.44 1.89 7.81
C ALA A 175 -2.71 2.48 6.42
N ILE A 176 -1.80 3.31 5.90
CA ILE A 176 -1.91 3.92 4.57
C ILE A 176 -2.12 2.85 3.50
N ARG A 177 -1.26 1.82 3.50
CA ARG A 177 -1.34 0.71 2.55
C ARG A 177 -2.72 0.05 2.62
N ARG A 178 -3.19 -0.29 3.82
CA ARG A 178 -4.51 -0.92 4.01
C ARG A 178 -5.65 -0.02 3.53
N LEU A 179 -5.61 1.29 3.84
CA LEU A 179 -6.63 2.25 3.42
C LEU A 179 -6.69 2.39 1.89
N VAL A 180 -5.54 2.48 1.20
CA VAL A 180 -5.48 2.55 -0.28
C VAL A 180 -6.10 1.30 -0.93
N PHE A 181 -5.89 0.12 -0.34
CA PHE A 181 -6.52 -1.12 -0.81
C PHE A 181 -7.99 -1.29 -0.37
N GLY A 182 -8.53 -0.39 0.46
CA GLY A 182 -9.89 -0.48 0.99
C GLY A 182 -10.05 -1.54 2.08
N GLU A 183 -8.98 -1.85 2.81
CA GLU A 183 -8.90 -2.91 3.82
C GLU A 183 -8.98 -2.36 5.25
N ILE A 184 -9.87 -1.39 5.52
CA ILE A 184 -10.04 -0.81 6.87
C ILE A 184 -10.44 -1.87 7.91
N ASN A 185 -11.16 -2.91 7.49
CA ASN A 185 -11.52 -4.06 8.31
C ASN A 185 -10.33 -4.96 8.71
N LYS A 186 -9.13 -4.69 8.19
CA LYS A 186 -7.86 -5.30 8.64
C LYS A 186 -7.08 -4.39 9.59
N ILE A 187 -7.60 -3.19 9.86
CA ILE A 187 -7.05 -2.22 10.80
C ILE A 187 -7.91 -2.20 12.06
N VAL A 188 -9.21 -1.98 11.86
CA VAL A 188 -10.24 -1.96 12.88
C VAL A 188 -11.11 -3.20 12.71
N ASP A 189 -11.31 -3.96 13.79
CA ASP A 189 -12.20 -5.11 13.77
C ASP A 189 -13.65 -4.66 13.52
N PRO A 190 -14.45 -5.41 12.73
CA PRO A 190 -15.86 -5.08 12.51
C PRO A 190 -16.71 -4.96 13.79
N GLU A 191 -16.30 -5.59 14.90
CA GLU A 191 -16.93 -5.47 16.21
C GLU A 191 -16.51 -4.16 16.93
N HIS A 192 -16.85 -3.02 16.31
CA HIS A 192 -16.71 -1.67 16.86
C HIS A 192 -18.06 -0.97 16.91
N GLY A 193 -18.20 0.06 17.73
CA GLY A 193 -19.43 0.85 17.80
C GLY A 193 -19.63 1.60 19.11
N PHE A 194 -20.73 2.35 19.17
CA PHE A 194 -21.18 2.99 20.40
C PHE A 194 -21.67 1.95 21.41
N LEU A 195 -21.31 2.13 22.68
CA LEU A 195 -21.75 1.23 23.74
C LEU A 195 -23.24 1.46 24.07
N GLN A 196 -23.97 0.37 24.27
CA GLN A 196 -25.39 0.45 24.62
C GLN A 196 -25.58 1.16 25.97
N GLY A 197 -26.43 2.18 26.00
CA GLY A 197 -26.66 3.00 27.19
C GLY A 197 -25.58 4.05 27.47
N GLN A 198 -24.53 4.16 26.64
CA GLN A 198 -23.48 5.18 26.74
C GLN A 198 -23.25 5.85 25.38
N PRO A 199 -24.11 6.81 24.98
CA PRO A 199 -24.07 7.41 23.64
C PRO A 199 -22.79 8.19 23.33
N ASP A 200 -22.08 8.67 24.37
CA ASP A 200 -20.83 9.41 24.22
C ASP A 200 -19.59 8.51 24.25
N THR A 201 -19.77 7.19 24.41
CA THR A 201 -18.68 6.22 24.51
C THR A 201 -18.61 5.35 23.25
N TYR A 202 -17.50 5.46 22.54
CA TYR A 202 -17.20 4.64 21.39
C TYR A 202 -16.18 3.55 21.73
N LYS A 203 -16.44 2.33 21.30
CA LYS A 203 -15.52 1.21 21.40
C LYS A 203 -14.89 0.93 20.04
N VAL A 204 -13.55 0.94 20.00
CA VAL A 204 -12.76 0.53 18.84
C VAL A 204 -11.90 -0.68 19.19
N THR A 205 -11.94 -1.71 18.35
CA THR A 205 -11.12 -2.90 18.51
C THR A 205 -10.04 -2.90 17.44
N LEU A 206 -8.78 -2.73 17.81
CA LEU A 206 -7.65 -2.66 16.88
C LEU A 206 -6.96 -4.02 16.73
N PHE A 207 -6.49 -4.31 15.52
CA PHE A 207 -5.58 -5.44 15.29
C PHE A 207 -4.20 -5.17 15.94
N LYS A 208 -3.47 -6.24 16.27
CA LYS A 208 -2.19 -6.21 17.01
C LYS A 208 -1.13 -5.29 16.41
N ASP A 209 -1.18 -5.07 15.10
CA ASP A 209 -0.18 -4.30 14.34
C ASP A 209 -0.33 -2.77 14.40
N PHE A 210 -1.39 -2.25 15.02
CA PHE A 210 -1.70 -0.82 15.13
C PHE A 210 -1.57 -0.34 16.57
N HIS A 211 -1.21 0.90 16.82
CA HIS A 211 -0.95 1.42 18.18
C HIS A 211 -2.18 2.09 18.79
N ASP A 212 -2.22 2.17 20.11
CA ASP A 212 -3.30 2.88 20.82
C ASP A 212 -3.28 4.39 20.51
N SER A 213 -2.09 4.93 20.21
CA SER A 213 -1.94 6.32 19.75
C SER A 213 -2.65 6.59 18.43
N GLU A 214 -2.84 5.57 17.58
CA GLU A 214 -3.56 5.67 16.30
C GLU A 214 -5.08 5.55 16.49
N ALA A 215 -5.54 5.13 17.67
CA ALA A 215 -6.91 4.67 17.89
C ALA A 215 -7.97 5.76 17.68
N HIS A 216 -7.72 7.00 18.11
CA HIS A 216 -8.69 8.08 17.97
C HIS A 216 -8.92 8.45 16.49
N THR A 217 -7.86 8.50 15.68
CA THR A 217 -7.94 8.73 14.24
C THR A 217 -8.69 7.60 13.55
N LEU A 218 -8.32 6.35 13.85
CA LEU A 218 -8.94 5.17 13.27
C LEU A 218 -10.42 5.04 13.68
N ALA A 219 -10.74 5.34 14.94
CA ALA A 219 -12.11 5.39 15.44
C ALA A 219 -12.92 6.48 14.76
N ASN A 220 -12.37 7.68 14.54
CA ASN A 220 -13.06 8.73 13.78
C ASN A 220 -13.44 8.25 12.37
N LEU A 221 -12.51 7.59 11.65
CA LEU A 221 -12.76 7.08 10.29
C LEU A 221 -13.92 6.08 10.20
N VAL A 222 -14.23 5.34 11.27
CA VAL A 222 -15.32 4.36 11.31
C VAL A 222 -16.57 4.86 12.04
N ALA A 223 -16.45 5.78 13.00
CA ALA A 223 -17.57 6.30 13.77
C ALA A 223 -18.26 7.44 13.05
N ASP A 224 -17.48 8.45 12.62
CA ASP A 224 -18.02 9.70 12.09
C ASP A 224 -18.62 9.46 10.69
N PRO A 225 -19.91 9.80 10.46
CA PRO A 225 -20.56 9.57 9.19
C PRO A 225 -19.89 10.35 8.04
N VAL A 226 -19.40 11.57 8.29
CA VAL A 226 -18.67 12.36 7.31
C VAL A 226 -17.33 11.70 7.00
N ALA A 227 -16.60 11.25 8.03
CA ALA A 227 -15.32 10.55 7.83
C ALA A 227 -15.48 9.26 7.01
N ARG A 228 -16.51 8.46 7.33
CA ARG A 228 -16.85 7.25 6.57
C ARG A 228 -17.18 7.57 5.12
N GLU A 229 -17.95 8.61 4.87
CA GLU A 229 -18.28 9.05 3.51
C GLU A 229 -17.03 9.49 2.75
N GLN A 230 -16.13 10.27 3.37
CA GLN A 230 -14.87 10.66 2.75
C GLN A 230 -13.99 9.45 2.41
N LEU A 231 -13.88 8.47 3.31
CA LEU A 231 -13.10 7.26 3.07
C LEU A 231 -13.71 6.37 1.98
N ALA A 232 -15.04 6.19 1.99
CA ALA A 232 -15.75 5.46 0.96
C ALA A 232 -15.64 6.16 -0.41
N GLY A 233 -15.77 7.48 -0.42
CA GLY A 233 -15.58 8.34 -1.59
C GLY A 233 -14.17 8.21 -2.17
N PHE A 234 -13.15 8.34 -1.34
CA PHE A 234 -11.75 8.09 -1.70
C PHE A 234 -11.58 6.73 -2.39
N ARG A 235 -12.08 5.66 -1.78
CA ARG A 235 -11.94 4.30 -2.34
C ARG A 235 -12.69 4.15 -3.67
N ARG A 236 -13.93 4.65 -3.74
CA ARG A 236 -14.76 4.62 -4.95
C ARG A 236 -14.05 5.35 -6.09
N THR A 237 -13.51 6.54 -5.84
CA THR A 237 -12.79 7.32 -6.84
C THR A 237 -11.58 6.57 -7.38
N LEU A 238 -10.74 5.97 -6.53
CA LEU A 238 -9.59 5.17 -6.98
C LEU A 238 -10.02 3.99 -7.86
N ILE A 239 -11.12 3.30 -7.50
CA ILE A 239 -11.66 2.19 -8.29
C ILE A 239 -12.20 2.69 -9.64
N THR A 240 -12.99 3.76 -9.63
CA THR A 240 -13.61 4.32 -10.84
C THR A 240 -12.56 4.87 -11.81
N GLN A 241 -11.58 5.64 -11.32
CA GLN A 241 -10.46 6.15 -12.11
C GLN A 241 -9.62 5.03 -12.70
N SER A 242 -9.39 3.95 -11.94
CA SER A 242 -8.71 2.76 -12.44
C SER A 242 -9.52 2.00 -13.49
N ALA A 243 -10.84 1.90 -13.33
CA ALA A 243 -11.72 1.15 -14.22
C ALA A 243 -11.98 1.88 -15.55
N ASN A 244 -12.07 3.21 -15.52
CA ASN A 244 -12.32 4.06 -16.69
C ASN A 244 -11.03 4.38 -17.48
N PHE A 245 -9.91 3.77 -17.11
CA PHE A 245 -8.65 4.02 -17.78
C PHE A 245 -8.57 3.29 -19.12
N ASP A 246 -8.61 4.08 -20.18
CA ASP A 246 -8.47 3.61 -21.55
C ASP A 246 -7.02 3.75 -22.03
N ARG A 247 -6.31 2.63 -22.07
CA ARG A 247 -4.92 2.56 -22.59
C ARG A 247 -4.83 2.93 -24.08
N SER A 248 -5.92 2.84 -24.84
CA SER A 248 -5.92 3.16 -26.27
C SER A 248 -5.82 4.67 -26.56
N ARG A 249 -6.05 5.52 -25.55
CA ARG A 249 -5.90 7.00 -25.66
C ARG A 249 -4.48 7.51 -25.40
N GLY A 250 -3.48 6.62 -25.37
CA GLY A 250 -2.07 6.99 -25.20
C GLY A 250 -1.63 7.28 -23.76
N GLY A 251 -2.49 7.04 -22.76
CA GLY A 251 -2.09 7.06 -21.36
C GLY A 251 -1.34 5.78 -20.98
N SER A 252 -0.23 5.90 -20.25
CA SER A 252 0.54 4.73 -19.77
C SER A 252 -0.08 4.09 -18.51
N TYR A 253 -0.74 4.88 -17.64
CA TYR A 253 -1.29 4.43 -16.35
C TYR A 253 -2.58 5.19 -15.96
N PRO A 254 -3.47 4.58 -15.15
CA PRO A 254 -4.71 5.22 -14.70
C PRO A 254 -4.43 6.47 -13.84
N GLU A 255 -5.23 7.52 -14.01
CA GLU A 255 -5.15 8.76 -13.22
C GLU A 255 -5.80 8.58 -11.84
N THR A 256 -5.23 7.71 -10.99
CA THR A 256 -5.77 7.44 -9.65
C THR A 256 -5.31 8.48 -8.62
N HIS A 257 -5.92 9.66 -8.63
CA HIS A 257 -5.63 10.75 -7.68
C HIS A 257 -6.40 10.58 -6.36
N ILE A 258 -5.75 10.97 -5.26
CA ILE A 258 -6.39 11.00 -3.94
C ILE A 258 -7.50 12.06 -3.94
N GLN A 259 -8.73 11.62 -3.70
CA GLN A 259 -9.89 12.48 -3.46
C GLN A 259 -10.35 12.29 -2.01
N PHE A 260 -10.11 13.28 -1.17
CA PHE A 260 -10.39 13.23 0.27
C PHE A 260 -10.63 14.64 0.82
N GLY A 261 -11.79 14.87 1.44
CA GLY A 261 -12.17 16.14 2.06
C GLY A 261 -11.90 16.17 3.56
N LEU A 262 -12.47 17.13 4.26
CA LEU A 262 -12.38 17.25 5.72
C LEU A 262 -13.26 16.17 6.39
N PRO A 263 -12.70 15.20 7.12
CA PRO A 263 -13.43 14.03 7.58
C PRO A 263 -13.98 14.22 9.00
N PHE A 264 -14.67 15.33 9.27
CA PHE A 264 -15.22 15.65 10.59
C PHE A 264 -16.61 16.24 10.47
N SER A 265 -17.56 15.70 11.23
CA SER A 265 -18.91 16.27 11.35
C SER A 265 -18.88 17.61 12.11
N ASN A 266 -18.03 17.70 13.13
CA ASN A 266 -17.83 18.91 13.93
C ASN A 266 -16.82 19.87 13.28
N PRO A 267 -16.92 21.19 13.56
CA PRO A 267 -15.95 22.17 13.08
C PRO A 267 -14.52 21.84 13.55
N ALA A 268 -13.57 21.91 12.63
CA ALA A 268 -12.15 21.69 12.90
C ALA A 268 -11.42 23.03 12.92
N LYS A 269 -10.57 23.23 13.94
CA LYS A 269 -9.63 24.35 13.99
C LYS A 269 -8.29 23.90 13.41
N LEU A 270 -7.83 24.59 12.38
CA LEU A 270 -6.59 24.28 11.67
C LEU A 270 -5.63 25.45 11.75
N ARG A 271 -4.34 25.15 11.94
CA ARG A 271 -3.25 26.08 11.63
C ARG A 271 -2.48 25.51 10.45
N VAL A 272 -2.50 26.24 9.34
CA VAL A 272 -1.98 25.78 8.05
C VAL A 272 -0.80 26.62 7.59
N ARG A 273 0.11 25.99 6.84
CA ARG A 273 1.25 26.63 6.16
C ARG A 273 1.09 26.57 4.66
N GLY A 274 1.57 27.60 3.97
CA GLY A 274 1.61 27.60 2.52
C GLY A 274 1.80 28.98 1.89
N LYS A 275 1.00 29.29 0.88
CA LYS A 275 1.20 30.42 -0.01
C LYS A 275 -0.08 31.20 -0.29
N PHE A 276 -0.01 32.53 -0.25
CA PHE A 276 -1.07 33.40 -0.75
C PHE A 276 -1.21 33.33 -2.29
N LEU A 277 -2.44 33.19 -2.75
CA LEU A 277 -2.82 33.16 -4.15
C LEU A 277 -3.39 34.53 -4.56
N PRO A 278 -2.75 35.28 -5.46
CA PRO A 278 -3.27 36.55 -5.95
C PRO A 278 -4.34 36.33 -7.03
N PHE A 279 -5.53 36.89 -6.82
CA PHE A 279 -6.63 36.93 -7.77
C PHE A 279 -6.87 38.38 -8.22
N GLU A 280 -6.58 38.66 -9.49
CA GLU A 280 -6.85 39.97 -10.08
C GLU A 280 -8.28 39.98 -10.62
N VAL A 281 -9.15 40.82 -10.02
CA VAL A 281 -10.52 41.04 -10.49
C VAL A 281 -10.68 42.47 -10.99
N LYS A 282 -11.52 42.67 -12.01
CA LYS A 282 -11.84 44.01 -12.53
C LYS A 282 -13.14 44.49 -11.91
N ARG A 283 -13.07 45.52 -11.06
CA ARG A 283 -14.25 46.14 -10.44
C ARG A 283 -14.32 47.62 -10.78
N ASN A 284 -15.42 48.04 -11.41
CA ASN A 284 -15.63 49.42 -11.87
C ASN A 284 -14.46 49.95 -12.73
N GLY A 285 -13.89 49.10 -13.59
CA GLY A 285 -12.75 49.47 -14.44
C GLY A 285 -11.39 49.53 -13.74
N LYS A 286 -11.32 49.34 -12.41
CA LYS A 286 -10.07 49.28 -11.64
C LYS A 286 -9.70 47.82 -11.33
N LYS A 287 -8.41 47.50 -11.46
CA LYS A 287 -7.87 46.21 -11.00
C LYS A 287 -7.84 46.20 -9.48
N LYS A 288 -8.50 45.25 -8.86
CA LYS A 288 -8.43 44.99 -7.41
C LYS A 288 -7.79 43.63 -7.21
N MET A 289 -6.78 43.57 -6.34
CA MET A 289 -6.18 42.31 -5.92
C MET A 289 -6.99 41.74 -4.76
N LEU A 290 -7.43 40.50 -4.92
CA LEU A 290 -8.03 39.69 -3.87
C LEU A 290 -7.10 38.53 -3.56
N TRP A 291 -7.15 38.04 -2.32
CA TRP A 291 -6.24 37.01 -1.85
C TRP A 291 -7.00 35.73 -1.53
N GLY A 292 -6.48 34.61 -2.01
CA GLY A 292 -6.76 33.29 -1.44
C GLY A 292 -5.50 32.70 -0.83
N PHE A 293 -5.61 31.47 -0.33
CA PHE A 293 -4.47 30.79 0.29
C PHE A 293 -4.43 29.32 -0.12
N LEU A 294 -3.26 28.84 -0.53
CA LEU A 294 -2.97 27.42 -0.77
C LEU A 294 -2.26 26.86 0.46
N ALA A 295 -2.93 25.98 1.20
CA ALA A 295 -2.40 25.30 2.37
C ALA A 295 -1.70 24.00 1.96
N THR A 296 -0.36 24.01 1.93
CA THR A 296 0.45 22.85 1.52
C THR A 296 0.84 21.95 2.69
N GLU A 297 0.60 22.40 3.93
CA GLU A 297 0.84 21.66 5.17
C GLU A 297 -0.21 22.06 6.22
N ILE A 298 -0.71 21.09 6.96
CA ILE A 298 -1.46 21.32 8.21
C ILE A 298 -0.47 21.12 9.35
N VAL A 299 -0.21 22.19 10.11
CA VAL A 299 0.77 22.18 11.19
C VAL A 299 0.13 21.74 12.50
N ASP A 300 -1.12 22.13 12.71
CA ASP A 300 -1.93 21.72 13.85
C ASP A 300 -3.39 21.59 13.41
N LEU A 301 -4.06 20.57 13.94
CA LEU A 301 -5.48 20.31 13.73
C LEU A 301 -6.08 19.89 15.06
N SER A 302 -7.10 20.61 15.51
CA SER A 302 -7.87 20.26 16.68
C SER A 302 -9.36 20.21 16.36
N VAL A 303 -10.04 19.18 16.88
CA VAL A 303 -11.45 18.93 16.60
C VAL A 303 -12.08 18.14 17.74
N ARG A 304 -13.33 18.43 18.08
CA ARG A 304 -14.11 17.59 18.99
C ARG A 304 -14.71 16.43 18.19
N LEU A 305 -14.46 15.20 18.62
CA LEU A 305 -15.01 14.01 17.96
C LEU A 305 -16.51 13.88 18.23
N ILE A 306 -17.19 12.98 17.52
CA ILE A 306 -18.61 12.68 17.76
C ILE A 306 -18.85 11.79 19.00
N PHE A 307 -17.78 11.52 19.75
CA PHE A 307 -17.76 10.80 21.02
C PHE A 307 -16.75 11.47 21.94
N ASP A 308 -17.04 11.49 23.23
CA ASP A 308 -16.18 12.10 24.25
C ASP A 308 -15.34 11.03 24.98
N ASN A 309 -15.75 9.76 24.93
CA ASN A 309 -15.04 8.64 25.54
C ASN A 309 -14.65 7.59 24.49
N LEU A 310 -13.41 7.10 24.54
CA LEU A 310 -12.92 6.03 23.66
C LEU A 310 -12.44 4.83 24.47
N VAL A 311 -13.07 3.70 24.27
CA VAL A 311 -12.63 2.39 24.76
C VAL A 311 -11.80 1.72 23.66
N ILE A 312 -10.53 1.41 23.97
CA ILE A 312 -9.63 0.73 23.05
C ILE A 312 -9.51 -0.73 23.46
N GLU A 313 -9.92 -1.63 22.58
CA GLU A 313 -9.72 -3.06 22.72
C GLU A 313 -8.70 -3.60 21.70
N ARG A 314 -8.08 -4.72 22.04
CA ARG A 314 -7.15 -5.42 21.15
C ARG A 314 -7.73 -6.74 20.70
N LYS A 315 -7.70 -6.98 19.40
CA LYS A 315 -7.89 -8.32 18.86
C LYS A 315 -6.73 -9.20 19.37
N ASN A 316 -7.06 -10.26 20.10
CA ASN A 316 -6.12 -11.11 20.85
C ASN A 316 -5.41 -10.40 22.03
N ASN A 317 -6.18 -9.73 22.90
CA ASN A 317 -5.67 -9.14 24.14
C ASN A 317 -5.13 -10.20 25.11
N ALA A 318 -3.83 -10.13 25.44
CA ALA A 318 -3.13 -11.02 26.37
C ALA A 318 -3.35 -10.70 27.86
N LYS A 319 -4.07 -9.61 28.21
CA LYS A 319 -4.46 -9.36 29.61
C LYS A 319 -5.28 -10.53 30.14
N GLN A 320 -5.11 -10.88 31.41
CA GLN A 320 -5.92 -11.91 32.07
C GLN A 320 -7.30 -11.32 32.42
N GLY A 321 -8.36 -12.11 32.20
CA GLY A 321 -9.72 -11.75 32.62
C GLY A 321 -10.11 -12.43 33.93
N GLU A 322 -11.31 -12.19 34.46
CA GLU A 322 -11.73 -12.77 35.74
C GLU A 322 -11.81 -14.31 35.70
N ASN A 323 -12.08 -14.90 34.53
CA ASN A 323 -12.07 -16.34 34.29
C ASN A 323 -10.72 -16.86 33.76
N ALA A 324 -9.60 -16.18 34.02
CA ALA A 324 -8.27 -16.63 33.59
C ALA A 324 -7.90 -18.04 34.08
N ASP A 325 -8.47 -18.44 35.23
CA ASP A 325 -8.26 -19.74 35.87
C ASP A 325 -9.24 -20.83 35.38
N ASP A 326 -10.12 -20.53 34.42
CA ASP A 326 -11.08 -21.49 33.88
C ASP A 326 -10.37 -22.58 33.03
N PRO A 327 -10.40 -23.86 33.47
CA PRO A 327 -9.72 -24.95 32.79
C PRO A 327 -10.36 -25.33 31.44
N ASP A 328 -11.59 -24.90 31.18
CA ASP A 328 -12.34 -25.21 29.95
C ASP A 328 -12.09 -24.20 28.80
N LEU A 329 -11.30 -23.16 29.05
CA LEU A 329 -10.92 -22.20 28.02
C LEU A 329 -10.05 -22.86 26.94
N PRO A 330 -10.36 -22.69 25.64
CA PRO A 330 -9.55 -23.25 24.56
C PRO A 330 -8.15 -22.61 24.51
N TYR A 331 -7.12 -23.37 24.11
CA TYR A 331 -5.80 -22.82 23.83
C TYR A 331 -5.82 -21.95 22.56
N ALA A 332 -5.15 -20.80 22.60
CA ALA A 332 -5.18 -19.85 21.48
C ALA A 332 -4.48 -20.38 20.20
N PHE A 333 -3.37 -21.14 20.31
CA PHE A 333 -2.58 -21.64 19.17
C PHE A 333 -1.78 -22.93 19.50
N GLY A 334 -1.43 -23.72 18.47
CA GLY A 334 -0.51 -24.87 18.55
C GLY A 334 0.96 -24.45 18.69
N SER A 335 1.85 -25.37 19.09
CA SER A 335 3.27 -25.07 19.38
C SER A 335 4.06 -24.63 18.15
N THR A 336 4.60 -23.42 18.16
CA THR A 336 5.59 -22.94 17.19
C THR A 336 6.99 -23.03 17.79
N VAL A 337 7.90 -23.74 17.10
CA VAL A 337 9.34 -23.75 17.44
C VAL A 337 9.97 -22.52 16.79
N ARG A 338 10.52 -21.61 17.61
CA ARG A 338 11.28 -20.45 17.12
C ARG A 338 12.72 -20.88 16.81
N SER A 339 13.19 -20.60 15.60
CA SER A 339 14.61 -20.63 15.29
C SER A 339 15.29 -19.32 15.72
N PRO A 340 16.53 -19.35 16.21
CA PRO A 340 17.24 -18.15 16.66
C PRO A 340 17.61 -17.24 15.49
N VAL A 341 17.47 -15.93 15.70
CA VAL A 341 17.90 -14.88 14.76
C VAL A 341 19.19 -14.26 15.27
N THR A 342 20.21 -14.20 14.41
CA THR A 342 21.50 -13.58 14.68
C THR A 342 21.39 -12.04 14.61
N GLN A 343 21.93 -11.34 15.60
CA GLN A 343 21.94 -9.87 15.70
C GLN A 343 22.92 -9.22 14.71
N GLY A 344 22.54 -8.05 14.20
CA GLY A 344 23.45 -7.07 13.64
C GLY A 344 22.88 -5.66 13.87
N ASP A 345 23.68 -4.78 14.48
CA ASP A 345 23.40 -3.34 14.69
C ASP A 345 24.10 -2.49 13.58
N PRO A 346 23.90 -1.16 13.48
CA PRO A 346 22.63 -0.42 13.42
C PRO A 346 22.60 0.64 12.29
N VAL A 347 21.41 1.25 12.11
CA VAL A 347 21.05 2.41 11.25
C VAL A 347 21.00 2.13 9.74
N GLN A 348 19.80 1.83 9.23
CA GLN A 348 19.57 1.62 7.80
C GLN A 348 18.76 2.76 7.15
N PRO A 349 19.22 3.28 5.98
CA PRO A 349 18.47 4.23 5.18
C PRO A 349 17.19 3.60 4.59
N THR A 350 16.11 4.36 4.55
CA THR A 350 14.85 3.93 3.94
C THR A 350 14.91 4.04 2.42
N THR A 351 15.00 2.90 1.72
CA THR A 351 14.83 2.80 0.25
C THR A 351 13.41 2.35 -0.08
N SER A 352 12.78 2.94 -1.09
CA SER A 352 11.48 2.49 -1.61
C SER A 352 11.60 1.36 -2.65
N VAL A 353 12.81 1.07 -3.14
CA VAL A 353 13.05 0.07 -4.20
C VAL A 353 13.07 -1.37 -3.67
N ARG A 354 13.31 -1.61 -2.38
CA ARG A 354 13.31 -2.95 -1.78
C ARG A 354 12.18 -3.09 -0.78
N ASP A 355 11.48 -4.22 -0.81
CA ASP A 355 10.64 -4.61 0.32
C ASP A 355 11.53 -4.85 1.53
N PRO A 356 11.10 -4.47 2.75
CA PRO A 356 11.95 -4.60 3.92
C PRO A 356 12.40 -6.06 4.04
N ALA A 357 13.72 -6.27 4.10
CA ALA A 357 14.27 -7.54 4.52
C ALA A 357 13.70 -7.91 5.90
N ALA A 358 13.46 -9.19 6.14
CA ALA A 358 12.90 -9.69 7.40
C ALA A 358 13.72 -9.29 8.66
N ASN A 359 14.97 -8.82 8.46
CA ASN A 359 15.92 -8.41 9.48
C ASN A 359 16.31 -6.91 9.38
N LEU A 360 15.36 -6.02 9.11
CA LEU A 360 15.57 -4.60 9.38
C LEU A 360 15.28 -4.34 10.86
N ASP A 361 16.26 -3.77 11.57
CA ASP A 361 15.99 -3.03 12.81
C ASP A 361 14.74 -2.19 12.59
N LYS A 362 13.73 -2.42 13.43
CA LYS A 362 12.45 -1.73 13.34
C LYS A 362 12.73 -0.25 13.55
N LEU A 363 12.93 0.49 12.46
CA LEU A 363 12.79 1.92 12.47
C LEU A 363 11.33 2.14 12.87
N ILE A 364 11.13 2.53 14.12
CA ILE A 364 9.83 2.92 14.63
C ILE A 364 9.51 4.20 13.88
N LEU A 365 8.78 4.07 12.78
CA LEU A 365 8.04 5.20 12.25
C LEU A 365 7.02 5.51 13.34
N GLU A 366 7.32 6.53 14.15
CA GLU A 366 6.37 7.12 15.10
C GLU A 366 5.03 7.34 14.38
N ALA A 367 3.91 7.32 15.11
CA ALA A 367 2.60 7.60 14.53
C ALA A 367 2.69 8.85 13.63
N CYS A 368 2.40 8.64 12.36
CA CYS A 368 2.64 9.58 11.29
C CYS A 368 1.31 10.22 10.89
N GLY A 369 1.17 11.53 11.06
CA GLY A 369 -0.11 12.19 10.86
C GLY A 369 -1.08 11.95 12.04
N GLY A 370 -2.08 12.79 12.13
CA GLY A 370 -3.04 12.81 13.24
C GLY A 370 -3.56 14.20 13.52
N PHE A 371 -4.57 14.25 14.36
CA PHE A 371 -5.13 15.48 14.89
C PHE A 371 -5.29 15.37 16.39
N THR A 372 -5.43 16.50 17.06
CA THR A 372 -5.64 16.55 18.50
C THR A 372 -7.14 16.50 18.80
N PRO A 373 -7.68 15.39 19.35
CA PRO A 373 -9.08 15.35 19.74
C PRO A 373 -9.30 16.22 20.98
N VAL A 374 -10.25 17.15 20.90
CA VAL A 374 -10.60 18.05 22.02
C VAL A 374 -11.63 17.37 22.92
N GLY A 375 -11.31 17.24 24.20
CA GLY A 375 -12.23 16.68 25.21
C GLY A 375 -12.35 15.16 25.22
N LEU A 376 -11.48 14.44 24.49
CA LEU A 376 -11.50 12.99 24.44
C LEU A 376 -10.86 12.37 25.70
N THR A 377 -11.60 11.46 26.33
CA THR A 377 -11.11 10.65 27.45
C THR A 377 -10.91 9.21 27.01
N LEU A 378 -9.71 8.66 27.26
CA LEU A 378 -9.45 7.23 27.04
C LEU A 378 -9.95 6.43 28.24
N VAL A 379 -10.90 5.53 27.99
CA VAL A 379 -11.49 4.68 29.03
C VAL A 379 -10.82 3.30 28.97
N SER A 380 -10.06 2.97 30.01
CA SER A 380 -9.50 1.62 30.16
C SER A 380 -10.52 0.71 30.83
N ASN A 381 -11.17 -0.16 30.06
CA ASN A 381 -11.96 -1.23 30.68
C ASN A 381 -11.01 -2.37 31.11
N PRO A 382 -11.11 -2.87 32.35
CA PRO A 382 -10.49 -4.14 32.70
C PRO A 382 -11.11 -5.23 31.82
N LYS A 383 -10.31 -6.25 31.48
CA LYS A 383 -10.81 -7.37 30.68
C LYS A 383 -11.69 -8.22 31.59
N GLU A 384 -13.01 -8.15 31.44
CA GLU A 384 -13.93 -8.91 32.30
C GLU A 384 -13.83 -10.42 32.03
N VAL A 385 -13.79 -10.84 30.75
CA VAL A 385 -13.80 -12.27 30.38
C VAL A 385 -12.71 -12.59 29.35
N GLN A 386 -11.93 -13.62 29.63
CA GLN A 386 -10.91 -14.25 28.82
C GLN A 386 -11.52 -15.40 27.99
N LYS A 387 -11.32 -15.36 26.67
CA LYS A 387 -11.83 -16.38 25.73
C LYS A 387 -10.86 -17.57 25.51
N TYR A 388 -9.59 -17.44 25.92
CA TYR A 388 -8.53 -18.43 25.65
C TYR A 388 -7.54 -18.51 26.81
N GLN A 389 -6.97 -19.68 27.11
CA GLN A 389 -5.94 -19.83 28.16
C GLN A 389 -4.65 -19.06 27.82
N GLY A 390 -4.06 -18.40 28.81
CA GLY A 390 -2.72 -17.82 28.71
C GLY A 390 -1.69 -18.91 28.95
N ARG A 391 -0.75 -19.12 28.01
CA ARG A 391 0.30 -20.14 28.18
C ARG A 391 1.47 -19.56 28.98
N PRO A 392 1.93 -20.20 30.08
CA PRO A 392 3.15 -19.77 30.76
C PRO A 392 4.36 -19.95 29.84
N LEU A 393 5.26 -18.96 29.85
CA LEU A 393 6.51 -19.02 29.09
C LEU A 393 7.39 -20.11 29.71
N VAL A 394 7.55 -21.25 29.04
CA VAL A 394 8.48 -22.30 29.47
C VAL A 394 9.89 -21.76 29.29
N ARG A 395 10.56 -21.42 30.41
CA ARG A 395 12.01 -21.18 30.41
C ARG A 395 12.67 -22.55 30.23
N PRO A 396 13.57 -22.74 29.26
CA PRO A 396 14.34 -23.98 29.18
C PRO A 396 15.12 -24.16 30.48
N GLU A 397 14.89 -25.29 31.14
CA GLU A 397 15.78 -25.79 32.18
C GLU A 397 17.08 -26.28 31.50
N ASP A 398 18.18 -26.07 32.20
CA ASP A 398 19.56 -26.44 31.87
C ASP A 398 20.36 -25.48 30.98
N GLY A 399 21.24 -24.75 31.66
CA GLY A 399 22.13 -23.75 31.12
C GLY A 399 23.32 -24.34 30.35
N ALA A 400 23.66 -23.65 29.28
CA ALA A 400 25.04 -23.45 28.86
C ALA A 400 25.27 -21.94 28.84
N ASP A 401 26.29 -21.49 29.57
CA ASP A 401 26.68 -20.10 29.78
C ASP A 401 26.64 -19.23 28.53
N PHE A 402 25.82 -18.19 28.57
CA PHE A 402 26.12 -16.93 27.91
C PHE A 402 26.02 -15.82 28.96
N GLY A 403 27.19 -15.29 29.34
CA GLY A 403 27.39 -14.38 30.45
C GLY A 403 26.50 -13.14 30.38
N GLY A 404 25.72 -12.94 31.44
CA GLY A 404 24.98 -11.71 31.66
C GLY A 404 25.90 -10.57 32.10
N ARG A 405 25.57 -9.37 31.62
CA ARG A 405 25.57 -8.17 32.46
C ARG A 405 24.23 -7.46 32.26
N GLY A 406 23.46 -7.38 33.35
CA GLY A 406 22.20 -6.68 33.42
C GLY A 406 22.34 -5.16 33.50
N THR A 407 21.34 -4.50 32.92
CA THR A 407 20.52 -3.39 33.48
C THR A 407 21.19 -2.27 34.27
N THR A 408 20.92 -1.02 33.85
CA THR A 408 20.16 0.04 34.56
C THR A 408 20.27 1.31 33.71
N GLY A 409 19.21 1.90 33.17
CA GLY A 409 18.30 2.75 33.95
C GLY A 409 16.92 2.17 34.22
N GLU A 410 16.37 2.67 35.32
CA GLU A 410 15.19 2.20 36.03
C GLU A 410 13.87 2.25 35.25
N PRO A 411 12.90 1.44 35.67
CA PRO A 411 11.63 1.26 35.00
C PRO A 411 10.64 2.35 35.44
N GLN A 412 10.21 3.17 34.49
CA GLN A 412 8.92 3.84 34.57
C GLN A 412 8.16 3.60 33.27
N GLY A 413 7.06 2.85 33.37
CA GLY A 413 6.05 2.76 32.32
C GLY A 413 5.95 1.39 31.65
N ASN A 414 4.95 0.63 32.07
CA ASN A 414 4.51 -0.64 31.50
C ASN A 414 4.30 -0.57 29.97
N SER A 415 5.19 -1.17 29.17
CA SER A 415 4.84 -1.77 27.87
C SER A 415 6.09 -2.30 27.17
N SER A 416 6.34 -3.60 27.22
CA SER A 416 7.34 -4.25 26.36
C SER A 416 6.94 -5.70 26.08
N GLY A 417 5.96 -5.86 25.18
CA GLY A 417 5.63 -7.15 24.60
C GLY A 417 6.40 -7.36 23.29
N LEU A 418 7.40 -8.24 23.33
CA LEU A 418 8.14 -8.75 22.18
C LEU A 418 7.20 -9.21 21.06
N ALA A 419 7.32 -8.61 19.88
CA ALA A 419 6.63 -9.07 18.68
C ALA A 419 7.49 -10.09 17.94
N GLU A 420 7.16 -11.36 18.16
CA GLU A 420 7.40 -12.43 17.22
C GLU A 420 6.68 -12.13 15.91
N VAL A 421 7.35 -12.43 14.80
CA VAL A 421 6.76 -12.44 13.46
C VAL A 421 5.72 -13.55 13.42
N ASP A 422 4.44 -13.22 13.65
CA ASP A 422 3.32 -14.04 13.19
C ASP A 422 3.26 -13.91 11.66
N ILE A 423 4.18 -14.59 10.97
CA ILE A 423 3.82 -15.23 9.72
C ILE A 423 2.90 -16.35 10.18
N ASP A 424 1.62 -16.24 9.86
CA ASP A 424 0.72 -17.37 9.83
C ASP A 424 1.37 -18.46 8.93
N ALA A 425 2.23 -19.30 9.51
CA ALA A 425 2.61 -20.57 8.95
C ALA A 425 1.40 -21.48 9.13
N GLN A 426 0.35 -21.18 8.36
CA GLN A 426 -0.74 -22.11 8.16
C GLN A 426 -0.11 -23.42 7.65
N PRO A 427 -0.49 -24.58 8.21
CA PRO A 427 0.13 -25.85 7.90
C PRO A 427 0.21 -25.99 6.38
N THR A 428 1.44 -26.04 5.89
CA THR A 428 1.71 -26.12 4.48
C THR A 428 1.04 -27.41 3.98
N PRO A 429 0.13 -27.33 2.99
CA PRO A 429 -0.47 -28.54 2.45
C PRO A 429 0.65 -29.50 2.05
N SER A 430 0.49 -30.78 2.39
CA SER A 430 1.27 -31.85 1.79
C SER A 430 1.20 -31.69 0.27
N LEU A 431 2.33 -31.93 -0.41
CA LEU A 431 2.53 -31.90 -1.86
C LEU A 431 1.22 -31.99 -2.67
N PRO A 432 0.98 -31.11 -3.66
CA PRO A 432 -0.16 -31.27 -4.54
C PRO A 432 -0.01 -32.60 -5.31
N VAL A 433 -0.75 -33.62 -4.90
CA VAL A 433 -0.74 -35.04 -5.35
C VAL A 433 -0.99 -35.22 -6.86
N LYS A 434 -1.10 -34.14 -7.65
CA LYS A 434 -1.57 -34.16 -9.05
C LYS A 434 -0.60 -33.53 -10.07
N LEU A 435 0.63 -33.19 -9.68
CA LEU A 435 1.71 -32.78 -10.59
C LEU A 435 2.81 -33.85 -10.76
N ASP A 436 2.71 -34.96 -10.03
CA ASP A 436 3.71 -36.04 -10.01
C ASP A 436 3.94 -36.67 -11.39
N GLU A 437 2.89 -36.79 -12.21
CA GLU A 437 3.02 -37.33 -13.58
C GLU A 437 3.93 -36.46 -14.44
N PHE A 438 3.87 -35.13 -14.29
CA PHE A 438 4.71 -34.20 -15.02
C PHE A 438 6.14 -34.18 -14.50
N LEU A 439 6.32 -34.18 -13.17
CA LEU A 439 7.67 -34.23 -12.57
C LEU A 439 8.40 -35.53 -12.94
N LYS A 440 7.73 -36.69 -12.87
CA LYS A 440 8.28 -37.97 -13.34
C LYS A 440 8.60 -37.96 -14.84
N ALA A 441 7.78 -37.28 -15.66
CA ALA A 441 8.09 -37.13 -17.08
C ALA A 441 9.36 -36.30 -17.32
N LEU A 442 9.62 -35.26 -16.50
CA LEU A 442 10.87 -34.49 -16.56
C LEU A 442 12.08 -35.33 -16.16
N GLU A 443 11.94 -36.21 -15.16
CA GLU A 443 12.99 -37.15 -14.76
C GLU A 443 13.35 -38.12 -15.90
N ILE A 444 12.35 -38.74 -16.54
CA ILE A 444 12.55 -39.63 -17.71
C ILE A 444 13.21 -38.87 -18.87
N LEU A 445 12.84 -37.62 -19.11
CA LEU A 445 13.46 -36.78 -20.15
C LEU A 445 14.93 -36.46 -19.80
N ALA A 446 15.23 -36.22 -18.52
CA ALA A 446 16.59 -35.95 -18.07
C ALA A 446 17.50 -37.18 -18.23
N GLU A 447 17.00 -38.39 -17.99
CA GLU A 447 17.69 -39.67 -18.27
C GLU A 447 17.99 -39.84 -19.77
N ARG A 448 17.13 -39.30 -20.64
CA ARG A 448 17.28 -39.31 -22.10
C ARG A 448 18.09 -38.13 -22.65
N GLY A 449 18.71 -37.34 -21.77
CA GLY A 449 19.56 -36.20 -22.14
C GLY A 449 18.81 -34.90 -22.43
N ILE A 450 17.50 -34.83 -22.22
CA ILE A 450 16.68 -33.60 -22.36
C ILE A 450 16.42 -33.04 -20.96
N ARG A 451 17.29 -32.15 -20.48
CA ARG A 451 17.22 -31.62 -19.10
C ARG A 451 16.51 -30.28 -19.05
N PHE A 452 15.39 -30.23 -18.33
CA PHE A 452 14.70 -28.99 -18.02
C PHE A 452 15.08 -28.46 -16.64
N ALA A 453 15.18 -27.14 -16.50
CA ALA A 453 15.27 -26.46 -15.21
C ALA A 453 13.89 -25.91 -14.82
N THR A 454 13.43 -26.16 -13.60
CA THR A 454 12.15 -25.60 -13.13
C THR A 454 12.35 -24.21 -12.53
N LEU A 455 11.47 -23.27 -12.87
CA LEU A 455 11.59 -21.86 -12.56
C LEU A 455 10.70 -21.40 -11.41
N ALA A 456 11.23 -20.49 -10.59
CA ALA A 456 10.43 -19.64 -9.71
C ALA A 456 9.80 -18.50 -10.54
N ALA A 457 8.58 -18.72 -11.00
CA ALA A 457 7.79 -17.76 -11.79
C ALA A 457 6.82 -16.93 -10.92
N SER A 458 6.65 -17.26 -9.64
CA SER A 458 5.79 -16.55 -8.70
C SER A 458 6.47 -16.33 -7.35
N VAL A 459 5.98 -15.34 -6.60
CA VAL A 459 6.43 -15.07 -5.22
C VAL A 459 6.08 -16.24 -4.28
N ASN A 460 4.94 -16.90 -4.54
CA ASN A 460 4.52 -18.08 -3.80
C ASN A 460 5.04 -19.34 -4.54
N HIS A 461 6.29 -19.72 -4.33
CA HIS A 461 6.85 -20.96 -4.86
C HIS A 461 7.54 -21.78 -3.75
N ARG A 462 7.76 -23.07 -4.00
CA ARG A 462 8.44 -23.98 -3.09
C ARG A 462 9.33 -24.94 -3.88
N LYS A 463 10.51 -25.25 -3.32
CA LYS A 463 11.35 -26.34 -3.84
C LYS A 463 10.81 -27.70 -3.34
N VAL A 464 10.60 -28.63 -4.26
CA VAL A 464 10.10 -29.99 -4.07
C VAL A 464 11.08 -30.93 -4.77
N GLY A 465 11.88 -31.67 -4.00
CA GLY A 465 13.03 -32.38 -4.58
C GLY A 465 13.97 -31.38 -5.29
N GLU A 466 14.35 -31.65 -6.52
CA GLU A 466 15.10 -30.71 -7.37
C GLU A 466 14.21 -29.72 -8.16
N HIS A 467 12.90 -29.82 -8.01
CA HIS A 467 11.94 -29.04 -8.80
C HIS A 467 11.37 -27.85 -8.04
N VAL A 468 10.90 -26.83 -8.77
CA VAL A 468 10.23 -25.65 -8.24
C VAL A 468 8.75 -25.69 -8.63
N VAL A 469 7.89 -25.68 -7.63
CA VAL A 469 6.43 -25.59 -7.78
C VAL A 469 5.98 -24.19 -7.40
N ASN A 470 5.24 -23.53 -8.28
CA ASN A 470 4.65 -22.21 -8.10
C ASN A 470 3.19 -22.34 -7.69
N TYR A 471 2.61 -21.32 -7.04
CA TYR A 471 1.21 -21.32 -6.61
C TYR A 471 0.49 -20.08 -7.10
N LEU A 472 -0.73 -20.27 -7.62
CA LEU A 472 -1.58 -19.17 -8.01
C LEU A 472 -1.97 -18.30 -6.80
N PRO A 473 -2.25 -16.99 -6.99
CA PRO A 473 -2.72 -16.15 -5.91
C PRO A 473 -4.04 -16.68 -5.32
N ARG A 474 -4.16 -16.69 -3.98
CA ARG A 474 -5.38 -17.14 -3.28
C ARG A 474 -6.60 -16.26 -3.55
N LYS A 475 -6.40 -15.02 -3.99
CA LYS A 475 -7.46 -14.10 -4.41
C LYS A 475 -7.07 -13.45 -5.72
N ILE A 476 -7.89 -13.63 -6.74
CA ILE A 476 -7.75 -12.95 -8.03
C ILE A 476 -9.04 -12.16 -8.28
N ARG A 477 -8.90 -10.86 -8.57
CA ARG A 477 -10.04 -9.96 -8.76
C ARG A 477 -10.98 -10.52 -9.84
N ASN A 478 -12.28 -10.49 -9.59
CA ASN A 478 -13.35 -10.96 -10.48
C ASN A 478 -13.32 -12.46 -10.82
N ILE A 479 -12.48 -13.26 -10.15
CA ILE A 479 -12.43 -14.71 -10.34
C ILE A 479 -12.89 -15.41 -9.07
N ARG A 480 -13.90 -16.26 -9.21
CA ARG A 480 -14.54 -16.93 -8.07
C ARG A 480 -13.65 -17.99 -7.44
N ASN A 481 -13.19 -18.99 -8.21
CA ASN A 481 -12.52 -20.17 -7.64
C ASN A 481 -11.66 -20.98 -8.63
N TRP A 482 -11.35 -20.46 -9.82
CA TRP A 482 -10.60 -21.21 -10.83
C TRP A 482 -9.10 -21.37 -10.46
N HIS A 483 -8.61 -20.46 -9.62
CA HIS A 483 -7.28 -20.49 -9.00
C HIS A 483 -7.18 -21.42 -7.77
N LEU A 484 -8.28 -22.06 -7.37
CA LEU A 484 -8.35 -22.93 -6.18
C LEU A 484 -8.54 -24.40 -6.57
N THR A 485 -8.02 -25.31 -5.74
CA THR A 485 -8.03 -26.77 -5.97
C THR A 485 -9.43 -27.38 -5.93
N SER A 486 -10.36 -26.76 -5.20
CA SER A 486 -11.77 -27.14 -5.13
C SER A 486 -12.68 -25.90 -5.02
N ASN A 487 -14.00 -26.11 -4.92
CA ASN A 487 -14.96 -25.03 -4.69
C ASN A 487 -15.23 -24.78 -3.20
N GLU A 488 -14.59 -25.54 -2.31
CA GLU A 488 -14.87 -25.52 -0.88
C GLU A 488 -14.32 -24.26 -0.21
N PRO A 489 -14.98 -23.79 0.86
CA PRO A 489 -14.38 -22.80 1.75
C PRO A 489 -13.01 -23.30 2.21
N HIS A 490 -11.98 -22.46 2.12
CA HIS A 490 -10.59 -22.77 2.46
C HIS A 490 -9.78 -23.61 1.47
N ALA A 491 -10.30 -23.95 0.29
CA ALA A 491 -9.53 -24.61 -0.76
C ALA A 491 -8.16 -23.95 -1.02
N ALA A 492 -7.13 -24.78 -1.20
CA ALA A 492 -5.79 -24.31 -1.44
C ALA A 492 -5.67 -23.68 -2.85
N PRO A 493 -4.75 -22.72 -3.06
CA PRO A 493 -4.43 -22.27 -4.41
C PRO A 493 -3.80 -23.40 -5.23
N ARG A 494 -4.16 -23.49 -6.52
CA ARG A 494 -3.60 -24.50 -7.43
C ARG A 494 -2.11 -24.25 -7.66
N GLY A 495 -1.32 -25.31 -7.58
CA GLY A 495 0.09 -25.34 -7.94
C GLY A 495 0.29 -25.42 -9.45
N TYR A 496 1.42 -24.94 -9.95
CA TYR A 496 1.86 -25.10 -11.34
C TYR A 496 3.38 -25.16 -11.43
N VAL A 497 3.89 -25.84 -12.45
CA VAL A 497 5.34 -25.95 -12.71
C VAL A 497 5.65 -25.29 -14.03
N VAL A 498 6.72 -24.50 -14.06
CA VAL A 498 7.29 -23.92 -15.27
C VAL A 498 8.66 -24.56 -15.47
N ALA A 499 8.86 -25.29 -16.54
CA ALA A 499 10.11 -25.96 -16.87
C ALA A 499 10.72 -25.34 -18.13
N GLU A 500 11.96 -24.84 -18.04
CA GLU A 500 12.70 -24.22 -19.14
C GLU A 500 13.78 -25.16 -19.72
N LEU A 501 13.99 -25.09 -21.04
CA LEU A 501 15.06 -25.76 -21.76
C LEU A 501 15.60 -24.81 -22.83
N HIS A 502 16.93 -24.68 -22.91
CA HIS A 502 17.59 -24.00 -24.01
C HIS A 502 18.17 -25.03 -24.99
N ARG A 503 17.68 -25.07 -26.23
CA ARG A 503 18.12 -26.03 -27.25
C ARG A 503 18.04 -25.39 -28.64
N GLY A 504 19.07 -25.63 -29.46
CA GLY A 504 19.10 -25.11 -30.83
C GLY A 504 19.04 -23.57 -30.93
N GLY A 505 19.56 -22.85 -29.93
CA GLY A 505 19.51 -21.38 -29.87
C GLY A 505 18.14 -20.80 -29.51
N VAL A 506 17.19 -21.64 -29.08
CA VAL A 506 15.83 -21.24 -28.72
C VAL A 506 15.52 -21.65 -27.28
N TRP A 507 14.87 -20.74 -26.56
CA TRP A 507 14.32 -21.03 -25.23
C TRP A 507 12.91 -21.60 -25.33
N HIS A 508 12.69 -22.69 -24.61
CA HIS A 508 11.44 -23.42 -24.57
C HIS A 508 10.91 -23.56 -23.16
N TYR A 509 9.59 -23.51 -23.01
CA TYR A 509 8.90 -23.58 -21.73
C TYR A 509 7.78 -24.61 -21.78
N LEU A 510 7.73 -25.45 -20.75
CA LEU A 510 6.60 -26.34 -20.48
C LEU A 510 5.92 -25.86 -19.21
N ILE A 511 4.60 -25.69 -19.26
CA ILE A 511 3.81 -25.26 -18.10
C ILE A 511 2.68 -26.24 -17.84
N ASP A 512 2.69 -26.87 -16.67
CA ASP A 512 1.61 -27.73 -16.20
C ASP A 512 0.94 -27.15 -14.96
N LEU A 513 -0.37 -27.33 -14.85
CA LEU A 513 -1.21 -26.72 -13.82
C LEU A 513 -2.00 -27.82 -13.09
N GLU A 514 -1.93 -27.80 -11.76
CA GLU A 514 -2.59 -28.77 -10.88
C GLU A 514 -4.09 -28.90 -11.18
N ARG A 515 -4.63 -30.12 -11.19
CA ARG A 515 -6.04 -30.39 -11.54
C ARG A 515 -7.01 -29.96 -10.42
N LYS A 516 -8.17 -29.42 -10.83
CA LYS A 516 -9.28 -29.10 -9.91
C LYS A 516 -10.13 -30.34 -9.62
N GLU A 517 -10.54 -30.54 -8.37
CA GLU A 517 -11.22 -31.76 -7.89
C GLU A 517 -12.64 -31.95 -8.42
N SER A 518 -13.36 -30.88 -8.72
CA SER A 518 -14.82 -30.94 -8.83
C SER A 518 -15.37 -31.15 -10.26
N LYS A 519 -14.56 -31.47 -11.28
CA LYS A 519 -15.10 -31.72 -12.64
C LYS A 519 -14.27 -32.70 -13.49
N ALA A 520 -14.96 -33.50 -14.32
CA ALA A 520 -14.43 -34.19 -15.50
C ALA A 520 -13.85 -33.27 -16.61
N THR A 521 -13.81 -31.95 -16.39
CA THR A 521 -13.26 -30.93 -17.31
C THR A 521 -11.87 -30.44 -16.90
N GLY A 522 -11.21 -31.11 -15.94
CA GLY A 522 -9.98 -30.62 -15.30
C GLY A 522 -8.64 -31.00 -15.96
N SER A 523 -8.61 -31.57 -17.16
CA SER A 523 -7.36 -31.77 -17.90
C SER A 523 -7.12 -30.57 -18.80
N LEU A 524 -6.38 -29.59 -18.30
CA LEU A 524 -5.69 -28.69 -19.20
C LEU A 524 -4.45 -29.42 -19.72
N ALA A 525 -4.35 -29.54 -21.04
CA ALA A 525 -3.16 -30.06 -21.71
C ALA A 525 -1.91 -29.29 -21.24
N LEU A 526 -0.76 -29.96 -21.18
CA LEU A 526 0.51 -29.29 -20.91
C LEU A 526 0.75 -28.20 -21.96
N ALA A 527 1.05 -26.97 -21.52
CA ALA A 527 1.33 -25.86 -22.42
C ALA A 527 2.81 -25.88 -22.81
N TYR A 528 3.08 -25.98 -24.11
CA TYR A 528 4.39 -25.71 -24.69
C TYR A 528 4.42 -24.28 -25.23
N ILE A 529 5.39 -23.48 -24.78
CA ILE A 529 5.53 -22.07 -25.10
C ILE A 529 6.97 -21.80 -25.54
N ARG A 530 7.15 -20.97 -26.58
CA ARG A 530 8.43 -20.33 -26.91
C ARG A 530 8.19 -18.94 -27.46
N HIS A 531 9.17 -18.06 -27.37
CA HIS A 531 9.11 -16.80 -28.09
C HIS A 531 9.27 -17.03 -29.60
N HIS A 532 8.59 -16.25 -30.45
CA HIS A 532 8.67 -16.40 -31.90
C HIS A 532 10.10 -16.15 -32.43
N THR A 533 10.83 -15.23 -31.81
CA THR A 533 12.27 -14.94 -32.07
C THR A 533 13.24 -15.90 -31.39
N GLY A 534 12.75 -16.77 -30.49
CA GLY A 534 13.58 -17.70 -29.73
C GLY A 534 14.23 -17.13 -28.46
N GLU A 535 14.00 -15.85 -28.13
CA GLU A 535 14.51 -15.22 -26.91
C GLU A 535 13.95 -15.85 -25.62
N ARG A 536 14.68 -15.63 -24.52
CA ARG A 536 14.28 -16.09 -23.19
C ARG A 536 13.11 -15.24 -22.67
N ILE A 537 12.06 -15.90 -22.19
CA ILE A 537 10.94 -15.26 -21.51
C ILE A 537 11.28 -15.16 -20.03
N GLU A 538 11.21 -13.95 -19.48
CA GLU A 538 11.52 -13.72 -18.07
C GLU A 538 10.50 -14.43 -17.15
N PRO A 539 10.94 -15.09 -16.06
CA PRO A 539 10.05 -15.83 -15.16
C PRO A 539 8.83 -15.04 -14.65
N PRO A 540 8.93 -13.73 -14.29
CA PRO A 540 7.76 -12.95 -13.90
C PRO A 540 6.69 -12.82 -15.00
N LYS A 541 7.07 -12.80 -16.28
CA LYS A 541 6.11 -12.77 -17.40
C LYS A 541 5.34 -14.09 -17.50
N LEU A 542 6.00 -15.22 -17.24
CA LEU A 542 5.36 -16.54 -17.18
C LEU A 542 4.41 -16.64 -15.97
N GLY A 543 4.75 -16.01 -14.84
CA GLY A 543 3.85 -15.86 -13.69
C GLY A 543 2.62 -15.00 -13.99
N GLY A 544 2.81 -13.88 -14.70
CA GLY A 544 1.71 -13.04 -15.20
C GLY A 544 0.77 -13.80 -16.14
N PHE A 545 1.34 -14.54 -17.10
CA PHE A 545 0.58 -15.40 -18.00
C PHE A 545 -0.31 -16.39 -17.24
N MET A 546 0.19 -17.00 -16.17
CA MET A 546 -0.61 -17.93 -15.37
C MET A 546 -1.80 -17.28 -14.66
N VAL A 547 -1.71 -15.99 -14.30
CA VAL A 547 -2.86 -15.25 -13.78
C VAL A 547 -3.90 -15.01 -14.86
N ASP A 548 -3.48 -14.74 -16.10
CA ASP A 548 -4.38 -14.54 -17.24
C ASP A 548 -5.03 -15.87 -17.68
N VAL A 549 -4.32 -17.00 -17.60
CA VAL A 549 -4.88 -18.35 -17.78
C VAL A 549 -6.03 -18.62 -16.82
N VAL A 550 -5.93 -18.14 -15.58
CA VAL A 550 -7.05 -18.24 -14.63
C VAL A 550 -8.22 -17.35 -15.05
N LYS A 551 -7.96 -16.11 -15.49
CA LYS A 551 -9.02 -15.17 -15.87
C LYS A 551 -9.83 -15.68 -17.04
N GLU A 552 -9.14 -16.22 -18.04
CA GLU A 552 -9.74 -16.77 -19.26
C GLU A 552 -10.20 -18.23 -19.10
N SER A 553 -10.04 -18.80 -17.90
CA SER A 553 -10.39 -20.19 -17.60
C SER A 553 -9.77 -21.21 -18.57
N GLY A 554 -8.56 -20.93 -19.08
CA GLY A 554 -7.87 -21.80 -20.03
C GLY A 554 -6.72 -21.12 -20.78
N TRP A 555 -5.91 -21.94 -21.44
CA TRP A 555 -4.72 -21.49 -22.15
C TRP A 555 -4.99 -20.64 -23.40
N VAL A 556 -6.05 -20.99 -24.16
CA VAL A 556 -6.31 -20.42 -25.49
C VAL A 556 -6.73 -18.95 -25.40
N GLY A 557 -7.65 -18.61 -24.49
CA GLY A 557 -8.00 -17.20 -24.28
C GLY A 557 -6.82 -16.38 -23.74
N ALA A 558 -6.00 -16.99 -22.86
CA ALA A 558 -4.86 -16.29 -22.28
C ALA A 558 -3.74 -16.01 -23.28
N ILE A 559 -3.47 -16.91 -24.23
CA ILE A 559 -2.36 -16.74 -25.18
C ILE A 559 -2.62 -15.65 -26.23
N GLU A 560 -3.88 -15.29 -26.50
CA GLU A 560 -4.22 -14.21 -27.44
C GLU A 560 -3.64 -12.85 -27.04
N PHE A 561 -3.38 -12.64 -25.75
CA PHE A 561 -2.71 -11.45 -25.20
C PHE A 561 -1.18 -11.46 -25.38
N TYR A 562 -0.60 -12.61 -25.75
CA TYR A 562 0.84 -12.85 -25.89
C TYR A 562 1.19 -13.20 -27.35
N ARG A 563 0.86 -12.31 -28.30
CA ARG A 563 1.03 -12.53 -29.75
C ARG A 563 2.45 -12.87 -30.20
N GLN A 564 3.44 -12.57 -29.37
CA GLN A 564 4.84 -12.87 -29.61
C GLN A 564 5.22 -14.32 -29.21
N TRP A 565 4.31 -15.06 -28.58
CA TRP A 565 4.59 -16.41 -28.10
C TRP A 565 3.94 -17.44 -29.01
N VAL A 566 4.73 -18.43 -29.40
CA VAL A 566 4.25 -19.61 -30.09
C VAL A 566 3.80 -20.60 -29.02
N TYR A 567 2.56 -21.08 -29.15
CA TYR A 567 1.92 -21.95 -28.17
C TYR A 567 1.42 -23.24 -28.82
N THR A 568 1.57 -24.35 -28.11
CA THR A 568 1.01 -25.64 -28.53
C THR A 568 0.60 -26.45 -27.30
N GLN A 569 -0.50 -27.19 -27.41
CA GLN A 569 -0.94 -28.12 -26.37
C GLN A 569 -0.31 -29.49 -26.54
N ILE A 570 0.12 -30.09 -25.43
CA ILE A 570 0.52 -31.49 -25.35
C ILE A 570 -0.49 -32.19 -24.43
N GLN A 571 -1.33 -33.04 -25.02
CA GLN A 571 -2.41 -33.70 -24.28
C GLN A 571 -1.87 -34.72 -23.27
N HIS A 572 -2.37 -34.65 -22.04
CA HIS A 572 -2.20 -35.70 -21.05
C HIS A 572 -2.93 -36.96 -21.54
N LYS A 573 -2.25 -38.12 -21.56
CA LYS A 573 -2.85 -39.42 -21.92
C LYS A 573 -2.69 -40.41 -20.77
N PRO A 574 -3.48 -40.28 -19.68
CA PRO A 574 -3.28 -41.05 -18.45
C PRO A 574 -3.33 -42.58 -18.68
N SER A 575 -4.18 -43.03 -19.62
CA SER A 575 -4.30 -44.45 -20.00
C SER A 575 -3.06 -45.06 -20.66
N LYS A 576 -2.08 -44.24 -21.07
CA LYS A 576 -0.83 -44.69 -21.71
C LYS A 576 0.41 -44.58 -20.80
N GLY A 577 0.24 -44.11 -19.56
CA GLY A 577 1.32 -43.98 -18.58
C GLY A 577 2.27 -42.80 -18.82
N VAL A 578 3.18 -42.58 -17.85
CA VAL A 578 4.11 -41.43 -17.81
C VAL A 578 5.15 -41.47 -18.94
N GLU A 579 5.62 -42.65 -19.36
CA GLU A 579 6.57 -42.78 -20.47
C GLU A 579 6.02 -42.28 -21.81
N ALA A 580 4.74 -42.58 -22.10
CA ALA A 580 4.09 -42.09 -23.30
C ALA A 580 3.91 -40.57 -23.28
N PHE A 581 3.72 -39.99 -22.09
CA PHE A 581 3.67 -38.55 -21.89
C PHE A 581 5.04 -37.89 -22.09
N ALA A 582 6.10 -38.46 -21.52
CA ALA A 582 7.48 -38.02 -21.77
C ALA A 582 7.85 -38.11 -23.27
N ASN A 583 7.45 -39.17 -23.98
CA ASN A 583 7.63 -39.29 -25.43
C ASN A 583 6.92 -38.18 -26.21
N ALA A 584 5.70 -37.82 -25.81
CA ALA A 584 4.94 -36.74 -26.45
C ALA A 584 5.59 -35.35 -26.23
N ILE A 585 6.23 -35.14 -25.09
CA ILE A 585 7.04 -33.96 -24.81
C ILE A 585 8.32 -33.99 -25.67
N ALA A 586 9.06 -35.09 -25.67
CA ALA A 586 10.29 -35.25 -26.44
C ALA A 586 10.08 -34.98 -27.94
N ALA A 587 8.94 -35.38 -28.51
CA ALA A 587 8.60 -35.13 -29.93
C ALA A 587 8.50 -33.64 -30.31
N LYS A 588 8.57 -32.69 -29.36
CA LYS A 588 8.61 -31.25 -29.62
C LYS A 588 10.02 -30.67 -29.73
N PHE A 589 11.06 -31.46 -29.47
CA PHE A 589 12.45 -31.03 -29.36
C PHE A 589 13.40 -31.96 -30.07
#